data_AF-G7WLX5-F1
#
_entry.id   AF-G7WLX5-F1
#
_cell.length_a   1.000
_cell.length_b   1.000
_cell.length_c   1.000
_cell.angle_alpha   90.00
_cell.angle_beta   90.00
_cell.angle_gamma   90.00
#
_symmetry.space_group_name_H-M   'P 1'
#
loop_
_entity.id
_entity.type
_entity.pdbx_description
1 polymer ?
#
loop_
_entity_poly.entity_id
_entity_poly.type
_entity_poly.pdbx_seq_one_letter_code
_entity_poly.pdbx_strand_id
1 'polypeptide(L)' 'MGAPVLIKTESIDPLEIALEEMRLGFVPITVKRDRRTSR' A
#
# COMPACT_ATOMS: atom_id res chain seq x y z
N MET A 1 4.39 1.31 14.03
CA MET A 1 4.43 0.07 13.23
C MET A 1 5.58 0.23 12.24
N GLY A 2 6.65 -0.56 12.35
CA GLY A 2 7.84 -0.45 11.50
C GLY A 2 7.77 -1.41 10.32
N ALA A 3 7.02 -1.03 9.28
CA ALA A 3 6.99 -1.79 8.03
C ALA A 3 8.25 -1.47 7.19
N PRO A 4 8.79 -2.45 6.45
CA PRO A 4 9.88 -2.17 5.52
C PRO A 4 9.39 -1.28 4.38
N VAL A 5 10.19 -0.27 4.03
CA VAL A 5 9.99 0.54 2.82
C VAL A 5 10.64 -0.18 1.65
N LEU A 6 9.89 -0.37 0.56
CA LEU A 6 10.31 -1.17 -0.60
C LEU A 6 10.91 -0.34 -1.74
N ILE A 7 10.90 0.98 -1.60
CA ILE A 7 11.46 1.94 -2.57
C ILE A 7 12.49 2.83 -1.90
N LYS A 8 13.28 3.53 -2.71
CA LYS A 8 14.08 4.66 -2.21
C LYS A 8 13.21 5.91 -2.32
N THR A 9 13.06 6.63 -1.22
CA THR A 9 12.27 7.87 -1.16
C THR A 9 12.89 8.81 -0.13
N GLU A 10 12.74 10.11 -0.35
CA GLU A 10 13.15 11.16 0.59
C GLU A 10 12.03 11.51 1.58
N SER A 11 10.81 10.98 1.35
CA SER A 11 9.68 11.22 2.24
C SER A 11 9.81 10.42 3.53
N ILE A 12 9.47 11.06 4.64
CA ILE A 12 9.36 10.45 5.97
C ILE A 12 7.90 10.18 6.36
N ASP A 13 6.94 10.69 5.58
CA ASP A 13 5.53 10.55 5.87
C ASP A 13 5.01 9.18 5.39
N PRO A 14 4.47 8.33 6.29
CA PRO A 14 4.05 6.99 5.92
C PRO A 14 3.00 6.92 4.81
N LEU A 15 2.11 7.92 4.70
CA LEU A 15 1.08 7.94 3.67
C LEU A 15 1.69 8.28 2.31
N GLU A 16 2.59 9.26 2.26
CA GLU A 16 3.30 9.62 1.03
C GLU A 16 4.15 8.46 0.51
N ILE A 17 4.90 7.78 1.40
CA ILE A 17 5.68 6.58 1.04
C ILE A 17 4.77 5.51 0.43
N ALA A 18 3.63 5.20 1.08
CA ALA A 18 2.71 4.18 0.58
C ALA A 18 2.08 4.57 -0.78
N LEU A 19 1.78 5.85 -1.00
CA LEU A 19 1.28 6.35 -2.28
C LEU A 19 2.33 6.26 -3.39
N GLU A 20 3.61 6.48 -3.06
CA GLU A 20 4.71 6.32 -4.00
C GLU A 20 4.96 4.85 -4.35
N GLU A 21 5.02 3.97 -3.34
CA GLU A 21 5.05 2.52 -3.54
C GLU A 21 3.87 2.05 -4.42
N MET A 22 2.69 2.66 -4.24
CA MET A 22 1.48 2.26 -4.98
C MET A 22 1.61 2.65 -6.44
N ARG A 23 2.06 3.88 -6.70
CA ARG A 23 2.29 4.40 -8.05
C ARG A 23 3.34 3.59 -8.82
N LEU A 24 4.36 3.09 -8.12
CA LEU A 24 5.41 2.25 -8.70
C LEU A 24 5.04 0.76 -8.76
N GLY A 25 3.90 0.35 -8.18
CA GLY A 25 3.43 -1.04 -8.19
C GLY A 25 4.11 -1.96 -7.18
N PHE A 26 4.80 -1.41 -6.17
CA PHE A 26 5.52 -2.17 -5.15
C PHE A 26 4.75 -2.39 -3.85
N VAL A 27 3.59 -1.73 -3.61
CA VAL A 27 2.86 -1.91 -2.33
C VAL A 27 2.47 -3.38 -2.13
N PRO A 28 2.91 -4.02 -1.03
CA PRO A 28 2.72 -5.44 -0.79
C PRO A 28 1.35 -5.69 -0.14
N ILE A 29 0.27 -5.26 -0.80
CA ILE A 29 -1.10 -5.42 -0.31
C ILE A 29 -1.96 -6.21 -1.29
N THR A 30 -2.86 -7.04 -0.77
CA THR A 30 -3.87 -7.75 -1.55
C THR A 30 -5.24 -7.50 -0.96
N VAL A 31 -6.19 -7.11 -1.80
CA VAL A 31 -7.57 -6.90 -1.37
C VAL A 31 -8.32 -8.23 -1.26
N LYS A 32 -9.02 -8.44 -0.15
CA LYS A 32 -10.02 -9.52 -0.02
C LYS A 32 -11.40 -8.94 -0.30
N ARG A 33 -12.04 -9.37 -1.38
CA ARG A 33 -13.41 -8.93 -1.76
C ARG A 33 -14.43 -9.93 -1.24
N ASP A 34 -15.26 -9.53 -0.29
CA ASP A 34 -16.42 -10.33 0.13
C ASP A 34 -17.54 -10.17 -0.90
N ARG A 35 -18.05 -11.30 -1.42
CA ARG A 35 -19.18 -11.32 -2.35
C ARG A 35 -20.48 -11.55 -1.58
N ARG A 36 -20.79 -10.69 -0.61
CA ARG A 36 -22.15 -10.65 -0.08
C ARG A 36 -23.07 -10.12 -1.16
N THR A 37 -23.59 -11.02 -1.98
CA THR A 37 -24.79 -10.78 -2.76
C THR A 37 -25.90 -10.56 -1.75
N SER A 38 -26.27 -9.31 -1.49
CA SER A 38 -27.62 -9.02 -1.01
C SER A 38 -28.57 -9.56 -2.07
N ARG A 39 -29.16 -10.71 -1.78
CA ARG A 39 -30.42 -11.12 -2.38
C ARG A 39 -31.54 -10.39 -1.68
#